data_AF-A0AAN7Q6N9-F1
#
_entry.id   AF-A0AAN7Q6N9-F1
#
_cell.length_a   1.000
_cell.length_b   1.000
_cell.length_c   1.000
_cell.angle_alpha   90.00
_cell.angle_beta   90.00
_cell.angle_gamma   90.00
#
_symmetry.space_group_name_H-M   'P 1'
#
loop_
_entity.id
_entity.type
_entity.pdbx_description
1 polymer ?
#
loop_
_entity_poly.entity_id
_entity_poly.type
_entity_poly.pdbx_seq_one_letter_code
_entity_poly.pdbx_strand_id
1 'polypeptide(L)'
;MHSYTFYCVFLICCVQVLSLEINDELFDKHALECIEKVKVDKAFVNKVIDEDFHISKINPKLNEFMECVAVSRKVVNESGKINRDVLYHDVLNALLPLMNKTKNKVEIANKLVDECIDIIHKHTENRFMHLHNCLVDEANKY
;
A
#
# COMPACT_ATOMS: atom_id res chain seq x y z
N MET A 1 9.93 -45.47 -21.47
CA MET A 1 10.53 -44.65 -20.38
C MET A 1 10.36 -43.14 -20.69
N HIS A 2 9.14 -42.70 -21.04
CA HIS A 2 8.87 -41.31 -21.50
C HIS A 2 7.60 -40.68 -20.89
N SER A 3 6.90 -41.35 -19.96
CA SER A 3 5.63 -40.83 -19.39
C SER A 3 5.79 -40.07 -18.08
N TYR A 4 6.87 -40.29 -17.33
CA TYR A 4 7.05 -39.65 -16.01
C TYR A 4 7.55 -38.20 -16.11
N THR A 5 8.29 -37.86 -17.17
CA THR A 5 8.83 -36.52 -17.36
C THR A 5 7.75 -35.49 -17.69
N PHE A 6 6.73 -35.87 -18.47
CA PHE A 6 5.59 -34.99 -18.78
C PHE A 6 4.72 -34.68 -17.56
N TYR A 7 4.55 -35.65 -16.66
CA TYR A 7 3.73 -35.49 -15.45
C TYR A 7 4.35 -34.52 -14.45
N CYS A 8 5.68 -34.55 -14.28
CA CYS A 8 6.38 -33.62 -13.38
C CYS A 8 6.35 -32.18 -13.91
N VAL A 9 6.45 -31.97 -15.22
CA VAL A 9 6.38 -30.63 -15.82
C VAL A 9 4.96 -30.05 -15.69
N PHE A 10 3.92 -30.87 -15.90
CA PHE A 10 2.53 -30.42 -15.76
C PHE A 10 2.18 -30.04 -14.32
N LEU A 11 2.66 -30.81 -13.33
CA LEU A 11 2.46 -30.51 -11.92
C LEU A 11 3.14 -29.20 -11.50
N ILE A 12 4.36 -28.93 -11.99
CA ILE A 12 5.08 -27.67 -11.70
C ILE A 12 4.37 -26.46 -12.34
N CYS A 13 3.83 -26.61 -13.56
CA CYS A 13 3.06 -25.54 -14.21
C CYS A 13 1.72 -25.24 -13.49
N CYS A 14 1.06 -26.25 -12.91
CA CYS A 14 -0.19 -26.03 -12.19
C CYS A 14 0.00 -25.29 -10.86
N VAL A 15 1.14 -25.45 -10.17
CA VAL A 15 1.39 -24.69 -8.92
C VAL A 15 1.62 -23.20 -9.17
N GLN A 16 2.16 -22.85 -10.35
CA GLN A 16 2.38 -21.44 -10.72
C GLN A 16 1.08 -20.69 -11.08
N VAL A 17 0.03 -21.41 -11.48
CA VAL A 17 -1.29 -20.82 -11.80
C VAL A 17 -2.20 -20.71 -10.57
N LEU A 18 -1.94 -21.48 -9.52
CA LEU A 18 -2.72 -21.51 -8.27
C LEU A 18 -2.12 -20.66 -7.13
N SER A 19 -1.01 -19.96 -7.37
CA SER A 19 -0.41 -19.05 -6.39
C SER A 19 -1.22 -17.76 -6.30
N LEU A 20 -2.41 -17.87 -5.73
CA LEU A 20 -3.31 -16.80 -5.30
C LEU A 20 -3.57 -15.71 -6.34
N GLU A 21 -4.83 -15.53 -6.69
CA GLU A 21 -5.33 -14.20 -7.03
C GLU A 21 -5.10 -13.30 -5.80
N ILE A 22 -3.87 -12.81 -5.65
CA ILE A 22 -3.48 -11.84 -4.64
C ILE A 22 -4.23 -10.59 -5.07
N ASN A 23 -5.38 -10.34 -4.43
CA ASN A 23 -6.34 -9.30 -4.81
C ASN A 23 -5.64 -8.07 -5.39
N ASP A 24 -5.56 -8.00 -6.73
CA ASP A 24 -4.79 -6.99 -7.45
C ASP A 24 -5.37 -5.59 -7.23
N GLU A 25 -6.61 -5.52 -6.73
CA GLU A 25 -7.32 -4.27 -6.42
C GLU A 25 -6.59 -3.39 -5.40
N LEU A 26 -5.74 -3.96 -4.52
CA LEU A 26 -4.96 -3.20 -3.54
C LEU A 26 -3.71 -2.52 -4.14
N PHE A 27 -3.21 -2.99 -5.28
CA PHE A 27 -1.93 -2.56 -5.85
C PHE A 27 -2.15 -1.80 -7.15
N ASP A 28 -2.02 -0.48 -7.07
CA ASP A 28 -1.93 0.34 -8.28
C ASP A 28 -0.59 0.16 -8.99
N LYS A 29 -0.45 0.76 -10.18
CA LYS A 29 0.77 0.71 -10.98
C LYS A 29 2.02 1.10 -10.17
N HIS A 30 1.92 2.14 -9.33
CA HIS A 30 3.03 2.61 -8.51
C HIS A 30 3.44 1.59 -7.45
N ALA A 31 2.47 0.94 -6.82
CA ALA A 31 2.70 -0.13 -5.87
C ALA A 31 3.34 -1.36 -6.54
N LEU A 32 2.89 -1.76 -7.72
CA LEU A 32 3.49 -2.86 -8.48
C LEU A 32 4.94 -2.57 -8.89
N GLU A 33 5.23 -1.37 -9.40
CA GLU A 33 6.60 -0.93 -9.72
C GLU A 33 7.50 -0.96 -8.47
N CYS A 34 6.97 -0.56 -7.31
CA CYS A 34 7.71 -0.57 -6.07
C CYS A 34 7.94 -1.97 -5.50
N ILE A 35 6.99 -2.90 -5.67
CA ILE A 35 7.18 -4.32 -5.35
C ILE A 35 8.41 -4.87 -6.05
N GLU A 36 8.52 -4.63 -7.36
CA GLU A 36 9.66 -5.08 -8.17
C GLU A 36 10.96 -4.37 -7.74
N LYS A 37 10.91 -3.05 -7.53
CA LYS A 37 12.08 -2.23 -7.22
C LYS A 37 12.70 -2.57 -5.87
N VAL A 38 11.89 -2.68 -4.82
CA VAL A 38 12.39 -2.96 -3.45
C VAL A 38 12.46 -4.46 -3.12
N LYS A 39 11.98 -5.30 -4.05
CA LYS A 39 11.92 -6.76 -3.94
C LYS A 39 11.15 -7.21 -2.69
N VAL A 40 10.01 -6.58 -2.42
CA VAL A 40 9.11 -7.00 -1.35
C VAL A 40 8.11 -8.01 -1.89
N ASP A 41 7.80 -9.04 -1.12
CA ASP A 41 6.82 -10.04 -1.51
C ASP A 41 5.39 -9.46 -1.41
N LYS A 42 4.60 -9.61 -2.48
CA LYS A 42 3.22 -9.08 -2.53
C LYS A 42 2.30 -9.71 -1.48
N ALA A 43 2.44 -11.02 -1.25
CA ALA A 43 1.70 -11.73 -0.20
C ALA A 43 2.16 -11.29 1.19
N PHE A 44 3.42 -10.91 1.36
CA PHE A 44 3.89 -10.26 2.58
C PHE A 44 3.20 -8.91 2.81
N VAL A 45 3.11 -8.04 1.79
CA VAL A 45 2.42 -6.73 1.92
C VAL A 45 0.94 -6.92 2.28
N ASN A 46 0.25 -7.86 1.63
CA ASN A 46 -1.15 -8.17 1.97
C ASN A 46 -1.32 -8.77 3.37
N LYS A 47 -0.30 -9.41 3.93
CA LYS A 47 -0.37 -10.01 5.27
C LYS A 47 -0.16 -9.00 6.40
N VAL A 48 0.54 -7.90 6.13
CA VAL A 48 0.88 -6.90 7.15
C VAL A 48 -0.16 -5.78 7.25
N ILE A 49 -0.95 -5.60 6.20
CA ILE A 49 -2.17 -4.79 6.21
C ILE A 49 -3.30 -5.67 6.77
N ASP A 50 -3.96 -5.24 7.83
CA ASP A 50 -5.10 -5.95 8.40
C ASP A 50 -6.42 -5.61 7.69
N GLU A 51 -7.51 -6.20 8.18
CA GLU A 51 -8.84 -6.02 7.60
C GLU A 51 -9.38 -4.58 7.69
N ASP A 52 -8.85 -3.78 8.61
CA ASP A 52 -9.19 -2.37 8.78
C ASP A 52 -8.25 -1.44 7.99
N PHE A 53 -7.39 -2.02 7.15
CA PHE A 53 -6.35 -1.36 6.37
C PHE A 53 -5.19 -0.79 7.19
N HIS A 54 -5.06 -1.12 8.48
CA HIS A 54 -3.90 -0.72 9.29
C HIS A 54 -2.68 -1.58 8.99
N ILE A 55 -1.52 -0.95 9.09
CA ILE A 55 -0.26 -1.67 9.06
C ILE A 55 0.08 -2.13 10.48
N SER A 56 -0.15 -3.42 10.73
CA SER A 56 -0.07 -4.05 12.05
C SER A 56 1.36 -4.33 12.54
N LYS A 57 2.34 -4.35 11.62
CA LYS A 57 3.74 -4.66 11.95
C LYS A 57 4.72 -3.73 11.27
N ILE A 58 5.53 -3.07 12.09
CA ILE A 58 6.70 -2.32 11.62
C ILE A 58 7.72 -3.28 11.03
N ASN A 59 8.05 -3.09 9.76
CA ASN A 59 9.04 -3.89 9.05
C ASN A 59 9.87 -2.98 8.12
N PRO A 60 11.21 -3.06 8.15
CA PRO A 60 12.06 -2.22 7.30
C PRO A 60 11.76 -2.34 5.80
N LYS A 61 11.47 -3.55 5.30
CA LYS A 61 11.11 -3.78 3.89
C LYS A 61 9.77 -3.17 3.52
N LEU A 62 8.82 -3.17 4.46
CA LEU A 62 7.55 -2.50 4.26
C LEU A 62 7.71 -0.98 4.27
N ASN A 63 8.58 -0.44 5.14
CA ASN A 63 8.89 0.98 5.13
C ASN A 63 9.57 1.41 3.82
N GLU A 64 10.53 0.63 3.31
CA GLU A 64 11.14 0.85 1.98
C GLU A 64 10.08 0.83 0.87
N PHE A 65 9.15 -0.11 0.92
CA PHE A 65 8.03 -0.19 -0.02
C PHE A 65 7.13 1.06 0.05
N MET A 66 6.68 1.45 1.24
CA MET A 66 5.81 2.62 1.44
C MET A 66 6.49 3.93 1.01
N GLU A 67 7.78 4.09 1.32
CA GLU A 67 8.56 5.23 0.85
C GLU A 67 8.69 5.24 -0.67
N CYS A 68 8.96 4.10 -1.29
CA CYS A 68 8.99 3.98 -2.74
C CYS A 68 7.66 4.42 -3.37
N VAL A 69 6.53 3.95 -2.84
CA VAL A 69 5.19 4.31 -3.34
C VAL A 69 4.95 5.82 -3.19
N ALA A 70 5.25 6.38 -2.02
CA ALA A 70 5.06 7.80 -1.76
C ALA A 70 5.91 8.69 -2.69
N VAL A 71 7.15 8.30 -2.99
CA VAL A 71 8.01 8.99 -3.96
C VAL A 71 7.49 8.81 -5.39
N SER A 72 7.12 7.58 -5.78
CA SER A 72 6.64 7.26 -7.12
C SER A 72 5.35 8.03 -7.47
N ARG A 73 4.45 8.17 -6.50
CA ARG A 73 3.23 8.97 -6.61
C ARG A 73 3.46 10.48 -6.47
N LYS A 74 4.67 10.91 -6.11
CA LYS A 74 5.03 12.32 -5.81
C LYS A 74 4.28 12.90 -4.60
N VAL A 75 3.84 12.05 -3.68
CA VAL A 75 3.34 12.44 -2.35
C VAL A 75 4.47 13.10 -1.57
N VAL A 76 5.69 12.59 -1.70
CA VAL A 76 6.90 13.27 -1.24
C VAL A 76 7.83 13.53 -2.40
N ASN A 77 8.54 14.65 -2.35
CA ASN A 77 9.63 14.93 -3.28
C ASN A 77 10.95 14.31 -2.78
N GLU A 78 11.99 14.39 -3.61
CA GLU A 78 13.33 13.86 -3.28
C GLU A 78 13.96 14.50 -2.04
N SER A 79 13.51 15.69 -1.65
CA SER A 79 13.93 16.37 -0.41
C SER A 79 13.15 15.90 0.83
N GLY A 80 12.24 14.94 0.68
CA GLY A 80 11.38 14.43 1.75
C GLY A 80 10.23 15.36 2.15
N LYS A 81 9.97 16.42 1.38
CA LYS A 81 8.85 17.34 1.64
C LYS A 81 7.57 16.77 1.04
N ILE A 82 6.51 16.76 1.83
CA ILE A 82 5.19 16.29 1.42
C ILE A 82 4.47 17.29 0.51
N ASN A 83 3.79 16.76 -0.50
CA ASN A 83 2.91 17.48 -1.40
C ASN A 83 1.46 17.23 -0.93
N ARG A 84 0.90 18.23 -0.25
CA ARG A 84 -0.46 18.17 0.33
C ARG A 84 -1.52 17.83 -0.71
N ASP A 85 -1.44 18.43 -1.90
CA ASP A 85 -2.48 18.26 -2.93
C ASP A 85 -2.46 16.84 -3.50
N VAL A 86 -1.27 16.28 -3.70
CA VAL A 86 -1.12 14.89 -4.14
C VAL A 86 -1.58 13.93 -3.05
N LEU A 87 -1.22 14.16 -1.79
CA LEU A 87 -1.71 13.35 -0.67
C LEU A 87 -3.24 13.39 -0.59
N TYR A 88 -3.85 14.57 -0.74
CA TYR A 88 -5.30 14.73 -0.78
C TYR A 88 -5.93 13.90 -1.91
N HIS A 89 -5.35 13.93 -3.11
CA HIS A 89 -5.85 13.14 -4.22
C HIS A 89 -5.70 11.62 -3.99
N ASP A 90 -4.59 11.18 -3.38
CA ASP A 90 -4.38 9.79 -2.99
C ASP A 90 -5.42 9.33 -1.95
N VAL A 91 -5.66 10.14 -0.91
CA VAL A 91 -6.68 9.85 0.11
C VAL A 91 -8.07 9.77 -0.52
N LEU A 92 -8.42 10.73 -1.37
CA LEU A 92 -9.73 10.83 -1.99
C LEU A 92 -10.03 9.69 -2.97
N ASN A 93 -9.03 9.30 -3.76
CA ASN A 93 -9.22 8.41 -4.91
C ASN A 93 -8.70 6.98 -4.70
N ALA A 94 -7.85 6.74 -3.70
CA ALA A 94 -7.34 5.41 -3.37
C ALA A 94 -7.82 4.95 -2.00
N LEU A 95 -7.50 5.67 -0.93
CA LEU A 95 -7.77 5.21 0.45
C LEU A 95 -9.27 5.13 0.77
N LEU A 96 -10.01 6.24 0.61
CA LEU A 96 -11.43 6.29 0.95
C LEU A 96 -12.28 5.27 0.15
N PRO A 97 -12.06 5.06 -1.16
CA PRO A 97 -12.70 3.99 -1.91
C PRO A 97 -12.41 2.59 -1.36
N LEU A 98 -11.15 2.27 -1.04
CA LEU A 98 -10.79 0.98 -0.45
C LEU A 98 -11.52 0.72 0.88
N MET A 99 -11.65 1.76 1.70
CA MET A 99 -12.37 1.72 2.97
C MET A 99 -13.90 1.86 2.84
N ASN A 100 -14.45 1.78 1.62
CA ASN A 100 -15.88 1.93 1.33
C ASN A 100 -16.52 3.25 1.82
N LYS A 101 -15.72 4.31 2.07
CA LYS A 101 -16.19 5.62 2.54
C LYS A 101 -16.69 6.45 1.37
N THR A 102 -17.94 6.28 0.95
CA THR A 102 -18.48 6.87 -0.30
C THR A 102 -19.17 8.23 -0.17
N LYS A 103 -19.59 8.63 1.03
CA LYS A 103 -20.30 9.90 1.27
C LYS A 103 -19.33 10.97 1.75
N ASN A 104 -19.56 12.22 1.35
CA ASN A 104 -18.78 13.40 1.78
C ASN A 104 -17.26 13.26 1.60
N LYS A 105 -16.82 12.42 0.64
CA LYS A 105 -15.41 12.04 0.40
C LYS A 105 -14.46 13.24 0.33
N VAL A 106 -14.89 14.34 -0.31
CA VAL A 106 -14.09 15.57 -0.46
C VAL A 106 -13.82 16.25 0.88
N GLU A 107 -14.84 16.37 1.73
CA GLU A 107 -14.70 16.98 3.06
C GLU A 107 -13.84 16.10 3.96
N ILE A 108 -14.11 14.79 3.96
CA ILE A 108 -13.34 13.81 4.73
C ILE A 108 -11.88 13.85 4.31
N ALA A 109 -11.57 13.73 3.01
CA ALA A 109 -10.19 13.72 2.53
C ALA A 109 -9.39 14.98 2.94
N ASN A 110 -10.02 16.17 2.94
CA ASN A 110 -9.36 17.37 3.44
C ASN A 110 -9.04 17.29 4.94
N LYS A 111 -10.00 16.85 5.76
CA LYS A 111 -9.78 16.69 7.21
C LYS A 111 -8.68 15.69 7.52
N LEU A 112 -8.71 14.52 6.88
CA LEU A 112 -7.69 13.49 7.06
C LEU A 112 -6.28 14.02 6.74
N VAL A 113 -6.14 14.76 5.64
CA VAL A 113 -4.86 15.37 5.27
C VAL A 113 -4.43 16.40 6.30
N ASP A 114 -5.31 17.32 6.70
CA ASP A 114 -4.96 18.38 7.66
C ASP A 114 -4.57 17.82 9.03
N GLU A 115 -5.21 16.72 9.47
CA GLU A 115 -4.94 16.09 10.76
C GLU A 115 -3.65 15.24 10.74
N CYS A 116 -3.36 14.57 9.63
CA CYS A 116 -2.28 13.57 9.58
C CYS A 116 -0.99 14.03 8.89
N ILE A 117 -1.00 15.09 8.08
CA ILE A 117 0.15 15.48 7.24
C ILE A 117 1.43 15.74 8.05
N ASP A 118 1.31 16.24 9.28
CA ASP A 118 2.45 16.53 10.15
C ASP A 118 3.11 15.29 10.76
N ILE A 119 2.47 14.12 10.70
CA ILE A 119 3.05 12.85 11.18
C ILE A 119 4.40 12.59 10.49
N ILE A 120 4.53 12.96 9.22
CA ILE A 120 5.76 12.72 8.46
C ILE A 120 6.98 13.46 9.01
N HIS A 121 6.77 14.56 9.73
CA HIS A 121 7.82 15.35 10.36
C HIS A 121 8.06 14.96 11.83
N LYS A 122 7.07 14.34 12.48
CA LYS A 122 7.14 13.89 13.89
C LYS A 122 7.91 12.58 14.05
N HIS A 123 7.99 11.78 12.98
CA HIS A 123 8.64 10.47 12.97
C HIS A 123 9.81 10.45 11.99
N THR A 124 10.97 9.98 12.43
CA THR A 124 12.16 9.79 11.58
C THR A 124 12.16 8.44 10.88
N GLU A 125 11.74 7.39 11.58
CA GLU A 125 11.60 6.03 11.06
C GLU A 125 10.12 5.69 10.85
N ASN A 126 9.81 4.86 9.84
CA ASN A 126 8.46 4.36 9.58
C ASN A 126 7.40 5.46 9.38
N ARG A 127 7.83 6.69 9.06
CA ARG A 127 6.99 7.88 8.97
C ARG A 127 5.81 7.72 7.99
N PHE A 128 6.01 6.97 6.90
CA PHE A 128 4.95 6.68 5.93
C PHE A 128 3.93 5.67 6.45
N MET A 129 4.38 4.72 7.28
CA MET A 129 3.48 3.78 7.94
C MET A 129 2.66 4.48 9.02
N HIS A 130 3.28 5.37 9.80
CA HIS A 130 2.57 6.20 10.77
C HIS A 130 1.57 7.14 10.10
N LEU A 131 1.95 7.76 8.97
CA LEU A 131 1.06 8.60 8.19
C LEU A 131 -0.15 7.79 7.68
N HIS A 132 0.11 6.61 7.08
CA HIS A 132 -0.94 5.71 6.61
C HIS A 132 -1.91 5.32 7.73
N ASN A 133 -1.39 4.83 8.86
CA ASN A 133 -2.23 4.43 9.98
C ASN A 133 -3.03 5.61 10.57
N CYS A 134 -2.45 6.81 10.63
CA CYS A 134 -3.20 8.02 11.02
C CYS A 134 -4.38 8.28 10.08
N LEU A 135 -4.15 8.22 8.77
CA LEU A 135 -5.22 8.45 7.78
C LEU A 135 -6.34 7.42 7.91
N VAL A 136 -5.99 6.15 8.18
CA VAL A 136 -6.95 5.07 8.42
C VAL A 136 -7.73 5.30 9.73
N ASP A 137 -7.03 5.63 10.82
CA ASP A 137 -7.64 5.94 12.13
C ASP A 137 -8.65 7.08 12.03
N GLU A 138 -8.25 8.18 11.40
CA GLU A 138 -9.12 9.34 11.21
C GLU A 138 -10.28 9.04 10.25
N ALA A 139 -10.05 8.23 9.19
CA ALA A 139 -11.11 7.83 8.27
C ALA A 139 -12.18 6.95 8.94
N ASN A 140 -11.80 6.14 9.92
CA ASN A 140 -12.71 5.28 10.66
C ASN A 140 -13.62 6.03 11.65
N LYS A 141 -13.37 7.32 11.89
CA LYS A 141 -14.28 8.17 12.67
C LYS A 141 -15.53 8.62 11.90
N TYR A 142 -15.58 8.37 10.59
CA TYR A 142 -16.68 8.74 9.67
C TYR A 142 -17.42 7.52 9.14
#